data_AF-A0A8T5RVT7-F1
#
_entry.id   AF-A0A8T5RVT7-F1
#
_cell.length_a   1.000
_cell.length_b   1.000
_cell.length_c   1.000
_cell.angle_alpha   90.00
_cell.angle_beta   90.00
_cell.angle_gamma   90.00
#
_symmetry.space_group_name_H-M   'P 1'
#
loop_
_entity.id
_entity.type
_entity.pdbx_description
1 polymer ?
#
loop_
_entity_poly.entity_id
_entity_poly.type
_entity_poly.pdbx_seq_one_letter_code
_entity_poly.pdbx_strand_id
1 'polypeptide(L)'
;ISKFIHYLRTGRPHKPKFIIMPHIDIVFDGFFLDKRIQYGKIDKFFDPLVENEFGTIYSASQIRYLHPNVFNYLSNIVTFRATDKRDMAVLNGQMNLESLHGVGYYSTSRNEGFQARYIGNMKYDEAVVKREDIYQTFPVKFDLEELRVIKPLSWPEIVSYMQNLGYDLEKTERKIMKRAQTTLFESDFAGYSNLIEGTIKFLNNLQVVDKVGNMYKKKVKEELQKILHPYILKITKEKKREKDIIDNIFVILVKQQYLIESHPRRASGSESMQTSFAVGPHYQQVLKDYYESRESTVMAYEPVELETEKLTQAGFINPAKLKNALTQNFAPILYYEFFNIQKFINQQKYEKTLKTAKNLLRKFLYSVYNSYYSVNYTITSVDIKKFVNLITKVEDFPFSESELTEFLSVCDRIFPEKDNLEQQSKEIFKSYSTLFSKFKLYIEGEQGGI
;
A
#
# COMPACT_ATOMS: atom_id res chain seq x y z
N ILE A 1 1.15 1.69 10.39
CA ILE A 1 0.33 1.99 11.59
C ILE A 1 -0.83 1.01 11.77
N SER A 2 -1.59 0.65 10.72
CA SER A 2 -2.70 -0.34 10.81
C SER A 2 -2.32 -1.68 11.47
N LYS A 3 -1.10 -2.17 11.21
CA LYS A 3 -0.55 -3.37 11.88
C LYS A 3 -0.25 -3.14 13.37
N PHE A 4 0.24 -1.97 13.77
CA PHE A 4 0.41 -1.61 15.20
C PHE A 4 -0.93 -1.57 15.93
N ILE A 5 -1.92 -0.94 15.33
CA ILE A 5 -3.30 -0.89 15.85
C ILE A 5 -3.86 -2.30 16.01
N HIS A 6 -3.65 -3.18 15.02
CA HIS A 6 -4.04 -4.58 15.12
C HIS A 6 -3.35 -5.27 16.31
N TYR A 7 -2.05 -5.06 16.52
CA TYR A 7 -1.33 -5.63 17.67
C TYR A 7 -1.84 -5.11 19.02
N LEU A 8 -2.13 -3.82 19.14
CA LEU A 8 -2.66 -3.23 20.39
C LEU A 8 -3.99 -3.86 20.78
N ARG A 9 -4.85 -4.14 19.78
CA ARG A 9 -6.13 -4.83 19.99
C ARG A 9 -6.02 -6.27 20.48
N THR A 10 -4.86 -6.92 20.30
CA THR A 10 -4.66 -8.32 20.73
C THR A 10 -4.28 -8.47 22.20
N GLY A 11 -4.25 -7.37 22.98
CA GLY A 11 -4.03 -7.42 24.43
C GLY A 11 -2.64 -7.90 24.85
N ARG A 12 -1.67 -7.87 23.93
CA ARG A 12 -0.29 -8.26 24.24
C ARG A 12 0.41 -7.19 25.07
N PRO A 13 1.34 -7.57 25.97
CA PRO A 13 2.14 -6.60 26.71
C PRO A 13 2.91 -5.71 25.74
N HIS A 14 2.77 -4.40 25.94
CA HIS A 14 3.37 -3.37 25.10
C HIS A 14 3.94 -2.27 25.99
N LYS A 15 4.77 -1.41 25.40
CA LYS A 15 5.27 -0.20 26.05
C LYS A 15 4.81 0.99 25.21
N PRO A 16 4.04 1.94 25.77
CA PRO A 16 3.60 3.11 25.04
C PRO A 16 4.80 3.91 24.50
N LYS A 17 4.61 4.48 23.31
CA LYS A 17 5.63 5.27 22.60
C LYS A 17 4.97 6.48 21.94
N PHE A 18 5.81 7.45 21.57
CA PHE A 18 5.37 8.53 20.71
C PHE A 18 5.29 8.06 19.26
N ILE A 19 4.14 8.28 18.63
CA ILE A 19 3.93 8.08 17.20
C ILE A 19 3.89 9.46 16.55
N ILE A 20 4.84 9.70 15.66
CA ILE A 20 4.87 10.89 14.82
C ILE A 20 4.41 10.48 13.43
N MET A 21 3.35 11.08 12.95
CA MET A 21 2.81 10.79 11.63
C MET A 21 2.63 12.08 10.84
N PRO A 22 3.49 12.32 9.83
CA PRO A 22 3.32 13.46 8.96
C PRO A 22 2.18 13.24 7.97
N HIS A 23 1.63 14.35 7.49
CA HIS A 23 0.59 14.43 6.46
C HIS A 23 -0.69 13.62 6.76
N ILE A 24 -1.24 13.82 7.95
CA ILE A 24 -2.49 13.18 8.39
C ILE A 24 -3.70 13.58 7.53
N ASP A 25 -3.63 14.75 6.88
CA ASP A 25 -4.63 15.32 5.96
C ASP A 25 -4.90 14.43 4.75
N ILE A 26 -3.91 13.64 4.32
CA ILE A 26 -4.06 12.68 3.23
C ILE A 26 -4.81 11.44 3.71
N VAL A 27 -4.44 10.97 4.90
CA VAL A 27 -4.91 9.69 5.42
C VAL A 27 -6.36 9.78 5.86
N PHE A 28 -6.75 10.93 6.40
CA PHE A 28 -8.11 11.22 6.78
C PHE A 28 -8.71 12.36 5.98
N ASP A 29 -8.53 12.30 4.66
CA ASP A 29 -9.17 13.25 3.76
C ASP A 29 -10.70 13.07 3.79
N GLY A 30 -11.40 14.14 4.14
CA GLY A 30 -12.85 14.22 4.24
C GLY A 30 -13.56 13.92 2.93
N PHE A 31 -12.96 14.21 1.78
CA PHE A 31 -13.53 13.90 0.47
C PHE A 31 -13.54 12.40 0.16
N PHE A 32 -12.57 11.65 0.69
CA PHE A 32 -12.46 10.20 0.46
C PHE A 32 -13.17 9.37 1.54
N LEU A 33 -13.23 9.90 2.76
CA LEU A 33 -13.92 9.23 3.87
C LEU A 33 -15.44 9.36 3.78
N ASP A 34 -15.96 10.43 3.15
CA ASP A 34 -17.40 10.65 3.10
C ASP A 34 -18.05 10.18 1.79
N LYS A 35 -18.50 8.92 1.81
CA LYS A 35 -19.65 8.46 1.01
C LYS A 35 -20.61 7.69 1.92
N ARG A 36 -21.22 8.40 2.88
CA ARG A 36 -22.38 7.97 3.71
C ARG A 36 -22.10 6.87 4.75
N ILE A 37 -21.36 7.18 5.81
CA ILE A 37 -21.15 6.37 7.04
C ILE A 37 -19.93 5.42 6.94
N GLN A 38 -18.74 5.98 7.15
CA GLN A 38 -17.53 5.21 7.54
C GLN A 38 -16.92 5.74 8.85
N TYR A 39 -17.77 6.09 9.84
CA TYR A 39 -17.33 6.51 11.19
C TYR A 39 -16.32 5.52 11.78
N GLY A 40 -16.56 4.22 11.56
CA GLY A 40 -15.77 3.09 12.04
C GLY A 40 -14.34 2.94 11.51
N LYS A 41 -13.72 3.94 10.86
CA LYS A 41 -12.31 3.89 10.45
C LYS A 41 -11.42 4.86 11.22
N ILE A 42 -11.96 6.02 11.62
CA ILE A 42 -11.23 7.07 12.37
C ILE A 42 -11.07 6.62 13.82
N ASP A 43 -12.17 6.33 14.49
CA ASP A 43 -12.24 5.71 15.82
C ASP A 43 -11.39 4.42 15.89
N LYS A 44 -11.51 3.55 14.89
CA LYS A 44 -10.71 2.33 14.81
C LYS A 44 -9.22 2.58 14.64
N PHE A 45 -8.83 3.78 14.22
CA PHE A 45 -7.43 4.16 14.13
C PHE A 45 -6.94 4.78 15.43
N PHE A 46 -7.68 5.76 15.97
CA PHE A 46 -7.25 6.54 17.13
C PHE A 46 -7.52 5.84 18.46
N ASP A 47 -8.70 5.21 18.66
CA ASP A 47 -9.07 4.60 19.94
C ASP A 47 -8.01 3.64 20.47
N PRO A 48 -7.47 2.71 19.66
CA PRO A 48 -6.48 1.78 20.18
C PRO A 48 -5.16 2.46 20.59
N LEU A 49 -4.85 3.63 20.04
CA LEU A 49 -3.68 4.40 20.46
C LEU A 49 -3.96 5.14 21.76
N VAL A 50 -5.13 5.77 21.87
CA VAL A 50 -5.55 6.54 23.06
C VAL A 50 -5.76 5.61 24.26
N GLU A 51 -6.50 4.52 24.09
CA GLU A 51 -6.79 3.52 25.14
C GLU A 51 -5.52 2.84 25.69
N ASN A 52 -4.45 2.81 24.90
CA ASN A 52 -3.17 2.21 25.27
C ASN A 52 -2.11 3.29 25.59
N GLU A 53 -2.54 4.53 25.88
CA GLU A 53 -1.71 5.64 26.36
C GLU A 53 -0.54 6.02 25.42
N PHE A 54 -0.69 5.80 24.11
CA PHE A 54 0.32 6.26 23.14
C PHE A 54 0.27 7.78 22.99
N GLY A 55 1.43 8.42 23.08
CA GLY A 55 1.58 9.81 22.68
C GLY A 55 1.53 9.93 21.16
N THR A 56 0.79 10.88 20.62
CA THR A 56 0.64 11.02 19.17
C THR A 56 0.86 12.46 18.73
N ILE A 57 1.70 12.63 17.70
CA ILE A 57 1.97 13.92 17.07
C ILE A 57 1.68 13.78 15.58
N TYR A 58 0.79 14.64 15.09
CA TYR A 58 0.36 14.64 13.69
C TYR A 58 0.69 15.98 13.05
N SER A 59 1.15 15.96 11.79
CA SER A 59 1.26 17.17 10.99
C SER A 59 0.33 17.10 9.79
N ALA A 60 -0.29 18.23 9.45
CA ALA A 60 -1.13 18.37 8.27
C ALA A 60 -0.63 19.57 7.46
N SER A 61 -0.51 19.39 6.14
CA SER A 61 -0.16 20.50 5.25
C SER A 61 -1.38 21.33 4.89
N GLN A 62 -2.54 20.68 4.74
CA GLN A 62 -3.80 21.28 4.30
C GLN A 62 -4.95 20.81 5.22
N ILE A 63 -5.20 21.58 6.28
CA ILE A 63 -6.21 21.25 7.30
C ILE A 63 -7.64 21.15 6.76
N ARG A 64 -7.96 21.84 5.66
CA ARG A 64 -9.28 21.76 5.01
C ARG A 64 -9.64 20.38 4.47
N TYR A 65 -8.65 19.54 4.18
CA TYR A 65 -8.89 18.18 3.75
C TYR A 65 -9.12 17.25 4.93
N LEU A 66 -8.70 17.61 6.14
CA LEU A 66 -8.91 16.77 7.30
C LEU A 66 -10.42 16.59 7.58
N HIS A 67 -10.85 15.34 7.75
CA HIS A 67 -12.22 15.03 8.11
C HIS A 67 -12.56 15.64 9.50
N PRO A 68 -13.72 16.30 9.70
CA PRO A 68 -14.05 17.01 10.95
C PRO A 68 -13.93 16.16 12.22
N ASN A 69 -14.35 14.89 12.17
CA ASN A 69 -14.28 13.98 13.32
C ASN A 69 -12.86 13.66 13.79
N VAL A 70 -11.81 13.93 12.99
CA VAL A 70 -10.43 13.75 13.44
C VAL A 70 -10.09 14.75 14.54
N PHE A 71 -10.65 15.96 14.48
CA PHE A 71 -10.43 16.98 15.51
C PHE A 71 -10.94 16.57 16.89
N ASN A 72 -11.87 15.61 16.98
CA ASN A 72 -12.32 15.06 18.26
C ASN A 72 -11.19 14.34 19.03
N TYR A 73 -10.14 13.89 18.33
CA TYR A 73 -8.97 13.23 18.92
C TYR A 73 -7.77 14.18 19.07
N LEU A 74 -7.88 15.42 18.59
CA LEU A 74 -6.80 16.40 18.58
C LEU A 74 -7.12 17.56 19.51
N SER A 75 -6.76 17.41 20.79
CA SER A 75 -7.04 18.42 21.81
C SER A 75 -6.08 19.62 21.78
N ASN A 76 -4.87 19.41 21.26
CA ASN A 76 -3.85 20.44 21.10
C ASN A 76 -3.58 20.69 19.62
N ILE A 77 -3.60 21.96 19.19
CA ILE A 77 -3.39 22.37 17.80
C ILE A 77 -2.31 23.44 17.75
N VAL A 78 -1.28 23.20 16.94
CA VAL A 78 -0.26 24.21 16.59
C VAL A 78 -0.45 24.55 15.13
N THR A 79 -0.63 25.83 14.82
CA THR A 79 -0.76 26.30 13.44
C THR A 79 0.38 27.24 13.09
N PHE A 80 1.00 26.96 11.95
CA PHE A 80 1.97 27.85 11.30
C PHE A 80 1.26 28.71 10.27
N ARG A 81 2.01 29.50 9.52
CA ARG A 81 1.44 30.40 8.52
C ARG A 81 0.52 29.65 7.55
N ALA A 82 -0.74 30.09 7.46
CA ALA A 82 -1.73 29.56 6.53
C ALA A 82 -2.23 30.64 5.59
N THR A 83 -2.08 30.44 4.28
CA THR A 83 -2.41 31.45 3.25
C THR A 83 -3.70 31.16 2.50
N ASP A 84 -4.17 29.90 2.50
CA ASP A 84 -5.43 29.54 1.85
C ASP A 84 -6.63 29.90 2.73
N LYS A 85 -7.60 30.61 2.14
CA LYS A 85 -8.81 31.07 2.85
C LYS A 85 -9.65 29.92 3.43
N ARG A 86 -9.62 28.73 2.80
CA ARG A 86 -10.38 27.56 3.26
C ARG A 86 -9.73 26.93 4.49
N ASP A 87 -8.40 26.84 4.50
CA ASP A 87 -7.65 26.38 5.66
C ASP A 87 -7.85 27.35 6.84
N MET A 88 -7.82 28.65 6.55
CA MET A 88 -8.14 29.69 7.53
C MET A 88 -9.57 29.55 8.10
N ALA A 89 -10.57 29.22 7.28
CA ALA A 89 -11.93 29.02 7.75
C ALA A 89 -12.05 27.84 8.74
N VAL A 90 -11.35 26.73 8.45
CA VAL A 90 -11.33 25.57 9.35
C VAL A 90 -10.58 25.90 10.64
N LEU A 91 -9.43 26.55 10.56
CA LEU A 91 -8.67 27.00 11.74
C LEU A 91 -9.49 27.94 12.62
N ASN A 92 -10.25 28.87 12.02
CA ASN A 92 -11.09 29.82 12.74
C ASN A 92 -12.12 29.10 13.63
N GLY A 93 -12.75 28.04 13.11
CA GLY A 93 -13.69 27.21 13.88
C GLY A 93 -13.01 26.29 14.89
N GLN A 94 -11.95 25.59 14.50
CA GLN A 94 -11.31 24.59 15.37
C GLN A 94 -10.47 25.20 16.48
N MET A 95 -9.87 26.36 16.24
CA MET A 95 -9.00 27.04 17.19
C MET A 95 -9.72 28.12 18.03
N ASN A 96 -11.02 28.34 17.81
CA ASN A 96 -11.79 29.41 18.46
C ASN A 96 -11.10 30.78 18.33
N LEU A 97 -10.65 31.13 17.12
CA LEU A 97 -9.94 32.40 16.93
C LEU A 97 -10.88 33.59 17.17
N GLU A 98 -10.45 34.55 17.96
CA GLU A 98 -11.24 35.72 18.32
C GLU A 98 -11.39 36.67 17.12
N SER A 99 -12.64 37.04 16.85
CA SER A 99 -12.97 38.16 15.97
C SER A 99 -13.14 39.44 16.80
N LEU A 100 -12.03 40.08 17.20
CA LEU A 100 -12.10 41.37 17.89
C LEU A 100 -12.92 42.38 17.06
N HIS A 101 -14.11 42.70 17.57
CA HIS A 101 -15.05 43.63 16.96
C HIS A 101 -14.57 45.07 17.18
N GLY A 102 -14.12 45.73 16.10
CA GLY A 102 -14.00 47.18 16.10
C GLY A 102 -15.39 47.82 16.26
N VAL A 103 -15.56 48.64 17.30
CA VAL A 103 -16.78 49.42 17.55
C VAL A 103 -16.85 50.53 16.51
N GLY A 104 -17.65 50.35 15.46
CA GLY A 104 -17.81 51.31 14.36
C GLY A 104 -18.82 50.82 13.33
N TYR A 105 -19.90 51.58 13.15
CA TYR A 105 -21.02 51.26 12.26
C TYR A 105 -20.56 51.28 10.79
N TYR A 106 -20.76 50.17 10.06
CA TYR A 106 -20.67 50.03 8.59
C TYR A 106 -19.29 49.79 7.91
N SER A 107 -18.68 48.61 8.05
CA SER A 107 -17.82 48.06 6.98
C SER A 107 -17.94 46.53 6.83
N THR A 108 -17.91 46.05 5.58
CA THR A 108 -17.94 44.62 5.20
C THR A 108 -16.64 43.88 5.49
N SER A 109 -15.58 44.59 5.88
CA SER A 109 -14.28 44.05 6.29
C SER A 109 -14.23 43.58 7.76
N ARG A 110 -15.38 43.54 8.45
CA ARG A 110 -15.55 43.24 9.89
C ARG A 110 -15.33 41.78 10.31
N ASN A 111 -15.37 40.82 9.39
CA ASN A 111 -15.41 39.38 9.74
C ASN A 111 -14.03 38.68 9.76
N GLU A 112 -12.95 39.37 9.42
CA GLU A 112 -11.60 38.80 9.52
C GLU A 112 -11.00 39.17 10.89
N GLY A 113 -11.10 38.26 11.85
CA GLY A 113 -10.52 38.44 13.19
C GLY A 113 -9.03 38.75 13.14
N PHE A 114 -8.55 39.58 14.07
CA PHE A 114 -7.13 39.96 14.20
C PHE A 114 -6.21 38.73 14.17
N GLN A 115 -6.60 37.66 14.86
CA GLN A 115 -5.85 36.41 14.89
C GLN A 115 -5.82 35.68 13.54
N ALA A 116 -6.90 35.72 12.76
CA ALA A 116 -6.91 35.15 11.41
C ALA A 116 -5.96 35.92 10.48
N ARG A 117 -5.91 37.25 10.60
CA ARG A 117 -4.95 38.08 9.86
C ARG A 117 -3.51 37.86 10.32
N TYR A 118 -3.31 37.63 11.61
CA TYR A 118 -2.00 37.30 12.16
C TYR A 118 -1.48 35.99 11.56
N ILE A 119 -2.28 34.92 11.58
CA ILE A 119 -1.91 33.60 11.00
C ILE A 119 -1.50 33.71 9.52
N GLY A 120 -2.20 34.51 8.72
CA GLY A 120 -1.84 34.71 7.30
C GLY A 120 -0.49 35.38 7.07
N ASN A 121 0.00 36.14 8.07
CA ASN A 121 1.19 36.99 8.00
C ASN A 121 2.33 36.56 8.94
N MET A 122 2.21 35.40 9.61
CA MET A 122 3.25 34.89 10.52
C MET A 122 4.59 34.66 9.80
N LYS A 123 5.68 34.90 10.53
CA LYS A 123 7.04 34.55 10.10
C LYS A 123 7.29 33.04 10.25
N TYR A 124 8.39 32.56 9.67
CA TYR A 124 8.74 31.13 9.67
C TYR A 124 9.00 30.54 11.06
N ASP A 125 9.33 31.38 12.03
CA ASP A 125 9.62 31.04 13.43
C ASP A 125 8.43 31.32 14.37
N GLU A 126 7.29 31.72 13.83
CA GLU A 126 6.08 32.04 14.60
C GLU A 126 4.99 30.99 14.38
N ALA A 127 4.21 30.73 15.44
CA ALA A 127 3.01 29.90 15.37
C ALA A 127 1.93 30.42 16.32
N VAL A 128 0.71 29.92 16.14
CA VAL A 128 -0.37 30.05 17.11
C VAL A 128 -0.69 28.69 17.69
N VAL A 129 -0.84 28.63 19.01
CA VAL A 129 -1.10 27.39 19.74
C VAL A 129 -2.47 27.47 20.40
N LYS A 130 -3.26 26.40 20.23
CA LYS A 130 -4.39 26.03 21.08
C LYS A 130 -3.97 24.84 21.91
N ARG A 131 -4.14 24.94 23.22
CA ARG A 131 -3.96 23.80 24.13
C ARG A 131 -5.29 23.37 24.70
N GLU A 132 -5.36 22.12 25.15
CA GLU A 132 -6.54 21.59 25.81
C GLU A 132 -6.82 22.29 27.15
N ASP A 133 -5.76 22.63 27.89
CA ASP A 133 -5.84 23.26 29.21
C ASP A 133 -6.01 24.78 29.17
N ILE A 134 -5.95 25.40 27.99
CA ILE A 134 -6.07 26.85 27.81
C ILE A 134 -7.13 27.14 26.76
N TYR A 135 -8.21 27.81 27.18
CA TYR A 135 -9.35 28.10 26.31
C TYR A 135 -9.00 29.03 25.13
N GLN A 136 -8.11 30.00 25.36
CA GLN A 136 -7.70 30.98 24.36
C GLN A 136 -6.45 30.54 23.60
N THR A 137 -6.41 30.87 22.32
CA THR A 137 -5.21 30.72 21.51
C THR A 137 -4.19 31.81 21.82
N PHE A 138 -2.92 31.47 21.73
CA PHE A 138 -1.83 32.41 21.95
C PHE A 138 -0.70 32.22 20.93
N PRO A 139 -0.04 33.32 20.51
CA PRO A 139 1.11 33.25 19.62
C PRO A 139 2.34 32.74 20.38
N VAL A 140 3.20 32.00 19.68
CA VAL A 140 4.49 31.52 20.17
C VAL A 140 5.56 31.78 19.11
N LYS A 141 6.81 31.90 19.59
CA LYS A 141 7.98 32.02 18.74
C LYS A 141 8.97 30.91 19.08
N PHE A 142 9.44 30.19 18.07
CA PHE A 142 10.39 29.11 18.23
C PHE A 142 11.81 29.62 18.08
N ASP A 143 12.71 29.12 18.93
CA ASP A 143 14.14 29.17 18.65
C ASP A 143 14.49 28.03 17.69
N LEU A 144 14.90 28.38 16.47
CA LEU A 144 15.21 27.44 15.40
C LEU A 144 16.72 27.32 15.17
N GLU A 145 17.57 27.99 15.95
CA GLU A 145 19.02 28.02 15.72
C GLU A 145 19.62 26.61 15.78
N GLU A 146 19.23 25.79 16.76
CA GLU A 146 19.70 24.40 16.84
C GLU A 146 19.19 23.55 15.67
N LEU A 147 17.92 23.70 15.27
CA LEU A 147 17.31 22.93 14.18
C LEU A 147 17.93 23.25 12.81
N ARG A 148 18.45 24.47 12.61
CA ARG A 148 19.15 24.86 11.37
C ARG A 148 20.52 24.19 11.22
N VAL A 149 21.15 23.85 12.33
CA VAL A 149 22.49 23.23 12.36
C VAL A 149 22.39 21.70 12.35
N ILE A 150 21.27 21.14 12.83
CA ILE A 150 21.02 19.70 12.83
C ILE A 150 20.81 19.20 11.40
N LYS A 151 21.72 18.35 10.93
CA LYS A 151 21.53 17.59 9.69
C LYS A 151 20.67 16.35 9.98
N PRO A 152 19.71 16.00 9.11
CA PRO A 152 19.00 14.74 9.23
C PRO A 152 20.00 13.58 9.17
N LEU A 153 19.83 12.61 10.07
CA LEU A 153 20.65 11.41 10.09
C LEU A 153 20.47 10.63 8.79
N SER A 154 21.59 10.19 8.21
CA SER A 154 21.58 9.24 7.11
C SER A 154 21.01 7.90 7.59
N TRP A 155 20.48 7.09 6.66
CA TRP A 155 19.93 5.78 7.00
C TRP A 155 20.89 4.89 7.82
N PRO A 156 22.20 4.79 7.50
CA PRO A 156 23.15 4.04 8.32
C PRO A 156 23.29 4.58 9.74
N GLU A 157 23.26 5.90 9.92
CA GLU A 157 23.33 6.54 11.23
C GLU A 157 22.07 6.27 12.05
N ILE A 158 20.88 6.25 11.42
CA ILE A 158 19.63 5.86 12.06
C ILE A 158 19.70 4.41 12.55
N VAL A 159 20.17 3.48 11.71
CA VAL A 159 20.31 2.05 12.06
C VAL A 159 21.28 1.90 13.24
N SER A 160 22.44 2.53 13.18
CA SER A 160 23.44 2.51 14.25
C SER A 160 22.94 3.11 15.55
N TYR A 161 22.29 4.28 15.47
CA TYR A 161 21.69 4.96 16.63
C TYR A 161 20.64 4.08 17.31
N MET A 162 19.75 3.47 16.52
CA MET A 162 18.70 2.59 17.05
C MET A 162 19.29 1.29 17.63
N GLN A 163 20.32 0.73 17.01
CA GLN A 163 21.05 -0.42 17.56
C GLN A 163 21.69 -0.09 18.90
N ASN A 164 22.28 1.10 19.05
CA ASN A 164 22.84 1.57 20.33
C ASN A 164 21.77 1.76 21.41
N LEU A 165 20.53 2.08 21.02
CA LEU A 165 19.36 2.10 21.92
C LEU A 165 18.80 0.70 22.22
N GLY A 166 19.45 -0.36 21.74
CA GLY A 166 19.02 -1.76 21.91
C GLY A 166 17.97 -2.22 20.88
N TYR A 167 17.70 -1.43 19.84
CA TYR A 167 16.75 -1.73 18.78
C TYR A 167 17.45 -2.10 17.48
N ASP A 168 17.48 -3.39 17.17
CA ASP A 168 17.92 -3.90 15.87
C ASP A 168 16.82 -3.66 14.83
N LEU A 169 16.93 -2.55 14.10
CA LEU A 169 15.97 -2.10 13.08
C LEU A 169 15.77 -3.17 12.00
N GLU A 170 16.85 -3.72 11.45
CA GLU A 170 16.77 -4.71 10.37
C GLU A 170 16.13 -6.02 10.85
N LYS A 171 16.51 -6.52 12.02
CA LYS A 171 15.93 -7.74 12.58
C LYS A 171 14.48 -7.54 12.98
N THR A 172 14.14 -6.37 13.51
CA THR A 172 12.77 -6.01 13.89
C THR A 172 11.90 -5.87 12.65
N GLU A 173 12.38 -5.22 11.60
CA GLU A 173 11.70 -5.10 10.31
C GLU A 173 11.51 -6.46 9.66
N ARG A 174 12.55 -7.31 9.57
CA ARG A 174 12.42 -8.68 9.05
C ARG A 174 11.43 -9.50 9.88
N LYS A 175 11.41 -9.34 11.20
CA LYS A 175 10.47 -10.04 12.09
C LYS A 175 9.05 -9.51 11.94
N ILE A 176 8.87 -8.21 11.78
CA ILE A 176 7.57 -7.57 11.49
C ILE A 176 7.08 -8.03 10.13
N MET A 177 7.93 -8.05 9.10
CA MET A 177 7.59 -8.53 7.76
C MET A 177 7.23 -10.01 7.76
N LYS A 178 8.03 -10.85 8.41
CA LYS A 178 7.75 -12.29 8.54
C LYS A 178 6.46 -12.56 9.32
N ARG A 179 6.17 -11.80 10.38
CA ARG A 179 4.92 -11.89 11.15
C ARG A 179 3.73 -11.23 10.46
N ALA A 180 3.98 -10.29 9.57
CA ALA A 180 2.94 -9.65 8.79
C ALA A 180 2.57 -10.44 7.52
N GLN A 181 3.41 -11.40 7.13
CA GLN A 181 3.15 -12.37 6.07
C GLN A 181 2.46 -13.63 6.60
N THR A 182 2.49 -13.90 7.91
CA THR A 182 1.77 -15.05 8.48
C THR A 182 0.27 -14.78 8.49
N THR A 183 -0.46 -15.55 7.69
CA THR A 183 -1.93 -15.53 7.64
C THR A 183 -2.56 -16.06 8.92
N LEU A 184 -3.84 -15.75 9.15
CA LEU A 184 -4.59 -16.36 10.26
C LEU A 184 -4.55 -17.90 10.19
N PHE A 185 -4.61 -18.48 8.99
CA PHE A 185 -4.40 -19.92 8.78
C PHE A 185 -3.03 -20.40 9.27
N GLU A 186 -1.96 -19.68 8.94
CA GLU A 186 -0.61 -20.05 9.37
C GLU A 186 -0.38 -19.86 10.86
N SER A 187 -1.08 -18.90 11.48
CA SER A 187 -1.10 -18.71 12.93
C SER A 187 -1.82 -19.86 13.65
N ASP A 188 -3.01 -20.25 13.16
CA ASP A 188 -3.82 -21.29 13.80
C ASP A 188 -3.25 -22.69 13.60
N PHE A 189 -2.58 -22.91 12.47
CA PHE A 189 -1.96 -24.18 12.10
C PHE A 189 -0.42 -24.11 12.20
N ALA A 190 0.14 -23.39 13.19
CA ALA A 190 1.58 -23.11 13.32
C ALA A 190 2.54 -24.33 13.38
N GLY A 191 2.03 -25.57 13.44
CA GLY A 191 2.80 -26.82 13.27
C GLY A 191 2.38 -27.70 12.09
N TYR A 192 1.36 -27.27 11.33
CA TYR A 192 0.69 -28.01 10.26
C TYR A 192 0.51 -27.14 9.00
N SER A 193 1.36 -26.14 8.78
CA SER A 193 1.27 -25.21 7.65
C SER A 193 1.17 -25.90 6.28
N ASN A 194 1.91 -27.00 6.11
CA ASN A 194 1.89 -27.83 4.90
C ASN A 194 0.53 -28.51 4.61
N LEU A 195 -0.38 -28.50 5.58
CA LEU A 195 -1.72 -29.10 5.51
C LEU A 195 -2.83 -28.06 5.31
N ILE A 196 -2.50 -26.75 5.30
CA ILE A 196 -3.48 -25.66 5.16
C ILE A 196 -4.28 -25.81 3.86
N GLU A 197 -3.62 -26.07 2.74
CA GLU A 197 -4.30 -26.21 1.44
C GLU A 197 -5.28 -27.41 1.42
N GLY A 198 -4.88 -28.54 2.01
CA GLY A 198 -5.75 -29.69 2.18
C GLY A 198 -6.91 -29.41 3.14
N THR A 199 -6.68 -28.61 4.17
CA THR A 199 -7.70 -28.20 5.16
C THR A 199 -8.72 -27.25 4.53
N ILE A 200 -8.28 -26.31 3.70
CA ILE A 200 -9.16 -25.44 2.90
C ILE A 200 -10.03 -26.28 1.97
N LYS A 201 -9.43 -27.24 1.25
CA LYS A 201 -10.18 -28.15 0.37
C LYS A 201 -11.21 -28.97 1.13
N PHE A 202 -10.87 -29.46 2.32
CA PHE A 202 -11.79 -30.17 3.20
C PHE A 202 -12.97 -29.28 3.64
N LEU A 203 -12.72 -28.07 4.13
CA LEU A 203 -13.77 -27.15 4.59
C LEU A 203 -14.69 -26.68 3.45
N ASN A 204 -14.14 -26.43 2.26
CA ASN A 204 -14.93 -26.13 1.06
C ASN A 204 -15.85 -27.30 0.67
N ASN A 205 -15.33 -28.54 0.70
CA ASN A 205 -16.14 -29.72 0.45
C ASN A 205 -17.23 -29.89 1.51
N LEU A 206 -16.91 -29.62 2.78
CA LEU A 206 -17.87 -29.73 3.87
C LEU A 206 -18.98 -28.67 3.76
N GLN A 207 -18.70 -27.44 3.33
CA GLN A 207 -19.72 -26.42 3.04
C GLN A 207 -20.73 -26.86 1.96
N VAL A 208 -20.29 -27.65 0.98
CA VAL A 208 -21.18 -28.19 -0.07
C VAL A 208 -22.01 -29.36 0.48
N VAL A 209 -21.41 -30.21 1.32
CA VAL A 209 -22.02 -31.45 1.84
C VAL A 209 -22.92 -31.23 3.06
N ASP A 210 -22.70 -30.16 3.84
CA ASP A 210 -23.53 -29.76 5.00
C ASP A 210 -25.01 -29.57 4.64
N LYS A 211 -25.32 -29.32 3.36
CA LYS A 211 -26.70 -29.21 2.86
C LYS A 211 -27.38 -30.57 2.63
N VAL A 212 -26.65 -31.68 2.67
CA VAL A 212 -27.09 -32.99 2.18
C VAL A 212 -27.09 -34.08 3.28
N GLY A 213 -26.38 -33.92 4.40
CA GLY A 213 -26.54 -34.85 5.53
C GLY A 213 -25.67 -34.58 6.76
N ASN A 214 -26.08 -35.14 7.91
CA ASN A 214 -25.41 -34.94 9.21
C ASN A 214 -23.95 -35.42 9.21
N MET A 215 -23.04 -34.53 9.59
CA MET A 215 -21.59 -34.79 9.71
C MET A 215 -21.19 -34.99 11.18
N TYR A 216 -21.23 -36.23 11.67
CA TYR A 216 -20.80 -36.58 13.03
C TYR A 216 -19.27 -36.66 13.13
N LYS A 217 -18.72 -36.49 14.35
CA LYS A 217 -17.27 -36.51 14.64
C LYS A 217 -16.49 -37.61 13.91
N LYS A 218 -17.00 -38.85 13.88
CA LYS A 218 -16.35 -39.99 13.21
C LYS A 218 -16.26 -39.78 11.70
N LYS A 219 -17.36 -39.38 11.07
CA LYS A 219 -17.45 -39.12 9.62
C LYS A 219 -16.60 -37.91 9.20
N VAL A 220 -16.57 -36.87 10.04
CA VAL A 220 -15.71 -35.69 9.84
C VAL A 220 -14.24 -36.09 9.83
N LYS A 221 -13.80 -36.92 10.78
CA LYS A 221 -12.41 -37.42 10.84
C LYS A 221 -12.06 -38.34 9.68
N GLU A 222 -12.98 -39.19 9.23
CA GLU A 222 -12.78 -40.06 8.07
C GLU A 222 -12.61 -39.25 6.77
N GLU A 223 -13.44 -38.24 6.55
CA GLU A 223 -13.30 -37.35 5.38
C GLU A 223 -12.05 -36.48 5.46
N LEU A 224 -11.73 -35.96 6.65
CA LEU A 224 -10.49 -35.23 6.88
C LEU A 224 -9.26 -36.10 6.58
N GLN A 225 -9.28 -37.37 7.02
CA GLN A 225 -8.23 -38.33 6.71
C GLN A 225 -8.10 -38.57 5.21
N LYS A 226 -9.21 -38.84 4.49
CA LYS A 226 -9.18 -39.05 3.04
C LYS A 226 -8.55 -37.88 2.28
N ILE A 227 -8.90 -36.65 2.65
CA ILE A 227 -8.44 -35.43 1.96
C ILE A 227 -6.99 -35.09 2.34
N LEU A 228 -6.59 -35.27 3.60
CA LEU A 228 -5.25 -34.93 4.08
C LEU A 228 -4.22 -36.04 3.88
N HIS A 229 -4.63 -37.29 3.67
CA HIS A 229 -3.73 -38.44 3.46
C HIS A 229 -2.58 -38.16 2.47
N PRO A 230 -2.81 -37.63 1.24
CA PRO A 230 -1.72 -37.33 0.31
C PRO A 230 -0.75 -36.25 0.81
N TYR A 231 -1.18 -35.36 1.70
CA TYR A 231 -0.33 -34.33 2.30
C TYR A 231 0.42 -34.86 3.53
N ILE A 232 -0.21 -35.71 4.35
CA ILE A 232 0.40 -36.32 5.54
C ILE A 232 1.48 -37.35 5.15
N LEU A 233 1.31 -38.09 4.04
CA LEU A 233 2.33 -39.00 3.52
C LEU A 233 3.66 -38.30 3.20
N LYS A 234 3.63 -37.00 2.90
CA LYS A 234 4.85 -36.19 2.70
C LYS A 234 5.59 -35.89 4.02
N ILE A 235 4.90 -36.04 5.16
CA ILE A 235 5.41 -35.74 6.50
C ILE A 235 5.84 -37.03 7.22
N THR A 236 5.06 -38.11 7.11
CA THR A 236 5.32 -39.36 7.83
C THR A 236 4.62 -40.56 7.18
N LYS A 237 5.26 -41.74 7.24
CA LYS A 237 4.72 -43.03 6.76
C LYS A 237 4.11 -43.91 7.87
N GLU A 238 4.19 -43.48 9.12
CA GLU A 238 3.66 -44.21 10.29
C GLU A 238 2.16 -43.96 10.49
N LYS A 239 1.36 -45.04 10.47
CA LYS A 239 -0.11 -44.97 10.67
C LYS A 239 -0.53 -44.36 12.00
N LYS A 240 0.26 -44.55 13.06
CA LYS A 240 -0.04 -44.00 14.40
C LYS A 240 0.05 -42.48 14.40
N ARG A 241 1.13 -41.93 13.86
CA ARG A 241 1.33 -40.48 13.69
C ARG A 241 0.31 -39.84 12.74
N GLU A 242 -0.10 -40.54 11.68
CA GLU A 242 -1.17 -40.05 10.80
C GLU A 242 -2.45 -39.79 11.60
N LYS A 243 -2.86 -40.74 12.45
CA LYS A 243 -4.03 -40.59 13.30
C LYS A 243 -3.89 -39.43 14.29
N ASP A 244 -2.72 -39.27 14.90
CA ASP A 244 -2.46 -38.18 15.85
C ASP A 244 -2.54 -36.80 15.16
N ILE A 245 -2.03 -36.68 13.93
CA ILE A 245 -2.11 -35.43 13.13
C ILE A 245 -3.56 -35.09 12.82
N ILE A 246 -4.36 -36.07 12.37
CA ILE A 246 -5.79 -35.88 12.07
C ILE A 246 -6.57 -35.47 13.31
N ASP A 247 -6.29 -36.09 14.46
CA ASP A 247 -6.95 -35.76 15.72
C ASP A 247 -6.60 -34.33 16.17
N ASN A 248 -5.34 -33.91 16.03
CA ASN A 248 -4.91 -32.56 16.38
C ASN A 248 -5.53 -31.50 15.45
N ILE A 249 -5.60 -31.76 14.14
CA ILE A 249 -6.25 -30.84 13.18
C ILE A 249 -7.74 -30.71 13.49
N PHE A 250 -8.41 -31.82 13.80
CA PHE A 250 -9.82 -31.77 14.21
C PHE A 250 -10.02 -30.92 15.47
N VAL A 251 -9.13 -31.05 16.47
CA VAL A 251 -9.16 -30.21 17.68
C VAL A 251 -8.97 -28.73 17.35
N ILE A 252 -8.03 -28.38 16.46
CA ILE A 252 -7.82 -27.00 16.02
C ILE A 252 -9.07 -26.46 15.32
N LEU A 253 -9.66 -27.23 14.41
CA LEU A 253 -10.86 -26.84 13.67
C LEU A 253 -12.05 -26.52 14.58
N VAL A 254 -12.24 -27.30 15.65
CA VAL A 254 -13.31 -27.06 16.62
C VAL A 254 -12.95 -25.90 17.57
N LYS A 255 -11.74 -25.89 18.11
CA LYS A 255 -11.30 -24.87 19.09
C LYS A 255 -11.29 -23.47 18.50
N GLN A 256 -10.85 -23.33 17.25
CA GLN A 256 -10.81 -22.06 16.53
C GLN A 256 -12.09 -21.78 15.73
N GLN A 257 -13.18 -22.52 15.98
CA GLN A 257 -14.50 -22.25 15.39
C GLN A 257 -14.56 -22.32 13.85
N TYR A 258 -13.63 -23.02 13.19
CA TYR A 258 -13.76 -23.39 11.78
C TYR A 258 -14.91 -24.39 11.59
N LEU A 259 -15.13 -25.25 12.59
CA LEU A 259 -16.29 -26.11 12.71
C LEU A 259 -17.10 -25.69 13.94
N ILE A 260 -18.40 -25.52 13.76
CA ILE A 260 -19.37 -25.24 14.81
C ILE A 260 -20.33 -26.42 14.95
N GLU A 261 -20.84 -26.64 16.16
CA GLU A 261 -21.87 -27.64 16.37
C GLU A 261 -23.19 -27.15 15.74
N SER A 262 -23.79 -27.98 14.90
CA SER A 262 -25.04 -27.71 14.18
C SER A 262 -25.95 -28.89 14.37
N HIS A 263 -27.09 -28.71 15.02
CA HIS A 263 -28.06 -29.78 15.26
C HIS A 263 -29.28 -29.58 14.34
N PRO A 264 -29.82 -30.66 13.72
CA PRO A 264 -31.07 -30.59 12.98
C PRO A 264 -32.24 -30.07 13.84
N ARG A 265 -33.20 -29.36 13.22
CA ARG A 265 -34.43 -28.94 13.90
C ARG A 265 -35.28 -30.16 14.29
N ARG A 266 -35.66 -30.27 15.56
CA ARG A 266 -36.50 -31.36 16.08
C ARG A 266 -37.93 -31.30 15.52
N ALA A 267 -38.46 -32.45 15.13
CA ALA A 267 -39.87 -32.77 15.35
C ALA A 267 -39.94 -33.54 16.68
N SER A 268 -40.60 -32.97 17.69
CA SER A 268 -40.99 -33.56 18.99
C SER A 268 -40.47 -34.97 19.33
N GLY A 269 -39.49 -35.09 20.23
CA GLY A 269 -39.05 -36.37 20.80
C GLY A 269 -37.81 -36.27 21.68
N SER A 270 -37.85 -36.88 22.86
CA SER A 270 -36.86 -36.80 23.95
C SER A 270 -35.67 -37.76 23.78
N GLU A 271 -35.05 -37.79 22.60
CA GLU A 271 -33.78 -38.52 22.39
C GLU A 271 -32.58 -37.55 22.36
N SER A 272 -31.46 -38.00 22.93
CA SER A 272 -30.17 -37.30 22.89
C SER A 272 -29.65 -37.24 21.46
N MET A 273 -29.67 -36.06 20.84
CA MET A 273 -29.15 -35.89 19.48
C MET A 273 -27.63 -36.01 19.48
N GLN A 274 -27.12 -36.77 18.52
CA GLN A 274 -25.69 -36.90 18.27
C GLN A 274 -25.16 -35.56 17.72
N THR A 275 -24.03 -35.06 18.24
CA THR A 275 -23.41 -33.79 17.82
C THR A 275 -22.94 -33.85 16.37
N SER A 276 -23.50 -32.99 15.52
CA SER A 276 -23.06 -32.77 14.13
C SER A 276 -22.30 -31.45 14.01
N PHE A 277 -21.39 -31.39 13.04
CA PHE A 277 -20.54 -30.22 12.80
C PHE A 277 -20.88 -29.60 11.46
N ALA A 278 -20.87 -28.26 11.41
CA ALA A 278 -21.00 -27.47 10.20
C ALA A 278 -19.85 -26.45 10.11
N VAL A 279 -19.57 -25.93 8.93
CA VAL A 279 -18.53 -24.90 8.76
C VAL A 279 -18.96 -23.57 9.40
N GLY A 280 -18.14 -23.05 10.30
CA GLY A 280 -18.40 -21.81 11.02
C GLY A 280 -18.10 -20.54 10.22
N PRO A 281 -18.64 -19.39 10.63
CA PRO A 281 -18.40 -18.10 9.97
C PRO A 281 -16.93 -17.65 10.06
N HIS A 282 -16.18 -18.14 11.05
CA HIS A 282 -14.75 -17.85 11.21
C HIS A 282 -13.94 -18.30 9.98
N TYR A 283 -14.30 -19.44 9.37
CA TYR A 283 -13.62 -19.92 8.17
C TYR A 283 -13.66 -18.91 7.01
N GLN A 284 -14.79 -18.23 6.79
CA GLN A 284 -14.89 -17.26 5.69
C GLN A 284 -13.99 -16.04 5.91
N GLN A 285 -13.82 -15.61 7.16
CA GLN A 285 -12.93 -14.50 7.52
C GLN A 285 -11.46 -14.86 7.30
N VAL A 286 -11.05 -16.05 7.74
CA VAL A 286 -9.67 -16.55 7.60
C VAL A 286 -9.34 -16.88 6.14
N LEU A 287 -10.32 -17.39 5.38
CA LEU A 287 -10.17 -17.65 3.93
C LEU A 287 -9.91 -16.36 3.15
N LYS A 288 -10.65 -15.30 3.48
CA LYS A 288 -10.45 -13.97 2.89
C LYS A 288 -9.05 -13.42 3.19
N ASP A 289 -8.63 -13.45 4.46
CA ASP A 289 -7.27 -13.05 4.88
C ASP A 289 -6.16 -13.83 4.14
N TYR A 290 -6.36 -15.13 3.93
CA TYR A 290 -5.38 -15.97 3.26
C TYR A 290 -5.23 -15.70 1.75
N TYR A 291 -6.30 -15.34 1.05
CA TYR A 291 -6.20 -14.95 -0.35
C TYR A 291 -5.74 -13.50 -0.53
N GLU A 292 -6.25 -12.57 0.29
CA GLU A 292 -5.83 -11.16 0.28
C GLU A 292 -4.33 -11.01 0.60
N SER A 293 -3.82 -11.79 1.55
CA SER A 293 -2.38 -11.78 1.87
C SER A 293 -1.53 -12.31 0.71
N ARG A 294 -1.97 -13.36 0.00
CA ARG A 294 -1.29 -13.92 -1.18
C ARG A 294 -1.31 -12.98 -2.38
N GLU A 295 -2.42 -12.30 -2.62
CA GLU A 295 -2.52 -11.23 -3.63
C GLU A 295 -1.63 -10.03 -3.25
N SER A 296 -1.58 -9.67 -1.97
CA SER A 296 -0.74 -8.56 -1.49
C SER A 296 0.76 -8.86 -1.53
N THR A 297 1.20 -10.13 -1.46
CA THR A 297 2.62 -10.50 -1.67
C THR A 297 3.10 -10.26 -3.10
N VAL A 298 2.20 -10.14 -4.09
CA VAL A 298 2.54 -9.76 -5.47
C VAL A 298 2.64 -8.23 -5.62
N MET A 299 2.06 -7.47 -4.69
CA MET A 299 2.13 -6.01 -4.62
C MET A 299 3.24 -5.58 -3.65
N ALA A 300 4.49 -5.71 -4.09
CA ALA A 300 5.61 -5.08 -3.41
C ALA A 300 5.43 -3.55 -3.46
N TYR A 301 5.16 -2.97 -2.27
CA TYR A 301 5.31 -1.57 -1.88
C TYR A 301 5.62 -0.58 -3.02
N GLU A 302 4.58 0.02 -3.60
CA GLU A 302 4.71 1.32 -4.25
C GLU A 302 4.66 2.41 -3.16
N PRO A 303 5.68 3.28 -3.05
CA PRO A 303 5.55 4.48 -2.22
C PRO A 303 4.40 5.33 -2.78
N VAL A 304 3.44 5.65 -1.92
CA VAL A 304 2.31 6.53 -2.26
C VAL A 304 2.86 7.94 -2.51
N GLU A 305 3.07 8.27 -3.78
CA GLU A 305 3.15 9.66 -4.20
C GLU A 305 1.74 10.24 -4.24
N LEU A 306 1.59 11.36 -3.54
CA LEU A 306 0.38 12.18 -3.51
C LEU A 306 0.07 12.76 -4.88
N GLU A 307 -0.84 12.12 -5.61
CA GLU A 307 -1.48 12.75 -6.75
C GLU A 307 -2.48 13.79 -6.25
N THR A 308 -2.16 15.06 -6.43
CA THR A 308 -3.15 16.15 -6.47
C THR A 308 -4.02 15.96 -7.70
N GLU A 309 -5.26 15.52 -7.51
CA GLU A 309 -6.26 15.52 -8.57
C GLU A 309 -6.67 16.96 -8.93
N LYS A 310 -6.45 17.31 -10.20
CA LYS A 310 -7.42 18.07 -10.98
C LYS A 310 -7.75 17.27 -12.23
N LEU A 311 -8.98 16.75 -12.27
CA LEU A 311 -9.66 16.31 -13.48
C LEU A 311 -9.69 17.46 -14.49
N THR A 312 -9.07 17.28 -15.66
CA THR A 312 -9.55 17.92 -16.90
C THR A 312 -9.08 17.18 -18.16
N GLN A 313 -10.09 16.74 -18.92
CA GLN A 313 -10.18 16.71 -20.39
C GLN A 313 -9.43 15.62 -21.16
N ALA A 314 -10.22 14.72 -21.73
CA ALA A 314 -9.85 13.77 -22.77
C ALA A 314 -9.20 14.50 -23.95
N GLY A 315 -7.91 14.25 -24.17
CA GLY A 315 -7.17 14.73 -25.34
C GLY A 315 -5.74 15.19 -25.05
N PHE A 316 -5.41 15.57 -23.81
CA PHE A 316 -4.09 16.06 -23.45
C PHE A 316 -3.40 15.15 -22.43
N ILE A 317 -2.15 14.80 -22.70
CA ILE A 317 -1.29 14.09 -21.74
C ILE A 317 -0.68 15.11 -20.79
N ASN A 318 -0.82 14.86 -19.49
CA ASN A 318 -0.18 15.64 -18.45
C ASN A 318 1.34 15.32 -18.44
N PRO A 319 2.22 16.29 -18.73
CA PRO A 319 3.66 16.06 -18.82
C PRO A 319 4.27 15.54 -17.53
N ALA A 320 3.84 16.06 -16.37
CA ALA A 320 4.34 15.63 -15.07
C ALA A 320 3.92 14.18 -14.76
N LYS A 321 2.66 13.83 -15.03
CA LYS A 321 2.18 12.45 -14.85
C LYS A 321 2.86 11.48 -15.81
N LEU A 322 3.12 11.89 -17.06
CA LEU A 322 3.88 11.10 -18.03
C LEU A 322 5.32 10.89 -17.56
N LYS A 323 5.99 11.95 -17.09
CA LYS A 323 7.35 11.88 -16.57
C LYS A 323 7.44 10.96 -15.35
N ASN A 324 6.47 11.01 -14.44
CA ASN A 324 6.39 10.08 -13.31
C ASN A 324 6.22 8.62 -13.77
N ALA A 325 5.26 8.36 -14.66
CA ALA A 325 5.03 7.01 -15.20
C ALA A 325 6.25 6.46 -15.95
N LEU A 326 6.96 7.32 -16.70
CA LEU A 326 8.24 6.96 -17.34
C LEU A 326 9.30 6.64 -16.29
N THR A 327 9.47 7.50 -15.27
CA THR A 327 10.47 7.32 -14.20
C THR A 327 10.25 6.01 -13.44
N GLN A 328 9.01 5.72 -13.04
CA GLN A 328 8.63 4.50 -12.34
C GLN A 328 9.01 3.22 -13.10
N ASN A 329 8.87 3.25 -14.43
CA ASN A 329 9.09 2.07 -15.28
C ASN A 329 10.48 2.03 -15.94
N PHE A 330 11.23 3.14 -15.88
CA PHE A 330 12.53 3.26 -16.54
C PHE A 330 13.56 2.31 -15.95
N ALA A 331 13.75 2.35 -14.62
CA ALA A 331 14.69 1.47 -13.95
C ALA A 331 14.31 -0.03 -13.99
N PRO A 332 13.08 -0.44 -13.58
CA PRO A 332 12.75 -1.87 -13.48
C PRO A 332 12.63 -2.58 -14.83
N ILE A 333 12.34 -1.86 -15.92
CA ILE A 333 12.16 -2.46 -17.24
C ILE A 333 13.28 -2.06 -18.18
N LEU A 334 13.38 -0.77 -18.53
CA LEU A 334 14.25 -0.33 -19.61
C LEU A 334 15.73 -0.44 -19.22
N TYR A 335 16.10 0.05 -18.04
CA TYR A 335 17.48 0.00 -17.52
C TYR A 335 17.93 -1.43 -17.26
N TYR A 336 17.12 -2.21 -16.53
CA TYR A 336 17.46 -3.60 -16.20
C TYR A 336 17.66 -4.46 -17.45
N GLU A 337 16.75 -4.40 -18.42
CA GLU A 337 16.86 -5.21 -19.63
C GLU A 337 17.92 -4.69 -20.59
N PHE A 338 18.16 -3.37 -20.65
CA PHE A 338 19.27 -2.80 -21.40
C PHE A 338 20.63 -3.27 -20.85
N PHE A 339 20.78 -3.32 -19.52
CA PHE A 339 21.96 -3.90 -18.87
C PHE A 339 22.11 -5.39 -19.19
N ASN A 340 21.01 -6.14 -19.21
CA ASN A 340 21.04 -7.56 -19.61
C ASN A 340 21.46 -7.73 -21.07
N ILE A 341 20.98 -6.88 -21.98
CA ILE A 341 21.40 -6.88 -23.39
C ILE A 341 22.91 -6.65 -23.49
N GLN A 342 23.46 -5.64 -22.81
CA GLN A 342 24.91 -5.39 -22.80
C GLN A 342 25.69 -6.60 -22.26
N LYS A 343 25.22 -7.19 -21.15
CA LYS A 343 25.81 -8.40 -20.57
C LYS A 343 25.77 -9.58 -21.54
N PHE A 344 24.67 -9.78 -22.26
CA PHE A 344 24.54 -10.88 -23.23
C PHE A 344 25.44 -10.69 -24.44
N ILE A 345 25.60 -9.45 -24.92
CA ILE A 345 26.56 -9.14 -25.99
C ILE A 345 27.99 -9.47 -25.54
N ASN A 346 28.38 -9.05 -24.34
CA ASN A 346 29.72 -9.34 -23.79
C ASN A 346 29.96 -10.85 -23.60
N GLN A 347 28.91 -11.61 -23.34
CA GLN A 347 28.95 -13.08 -23.22
C GLN A 347 28.77 -13.80 -24.56
N GLN A 348 28.71 -13.08 -25.69
CA GLN A 348 28.46 -13.62 -27.04
C GLN A 348 27.14 -14.41 -27.15
N LYS A 349 26.15 -14.10 -26.30
CA LYS A 349 24.81 -14.73 -26.26
C LYS A 349 23.81 -13.94 -27.12
N TYR A 350 24.12 -13.80 -28.41
CA TYR A 350 23.39 -12.94 -29.35
C TYR A 350 21.91 -13.30 -29.53
N GLU A 351 21.56 -14.59 -29.52
CA GLU A 351 20.16 -15.03 -29.60
C GLU A 351 19.32 -14.51 -28.41
N LYS A 352 19.90 -14.52 -27.19
CA LYS A 352 19.24 -13.99 -25.99
C LYS A 352 19.11 -12.48 -26.05
N THR A 353 20.11 -11.79 -26.60
CA THR A 353 20.04 -10.36 -26.88
C THR A 353 18.84 -10.02 -27.77
N LEU A 354 18.70 -10.69 -28.91
CA LEU A 354 17.63 -10.43 -29.87
C LEU A 354 16.24 -10.79 -29.30
N LYS A 355 16.11 -11.90 -28.56
CA LYS A 355 14.85 -12.26 -27.88
C LYS A 355 14.42 -11.21 -26.85
N THR A 356 15.37 -10.67 -26.08
CA THR A 356 15.11 -9.64 -25.06
C THR A 356 14.75 -8.31 -25.74
N ALA A 357 15.53 -7.90 -26.74
CA ALA A 357 15.35 -6.65 -27.47
C ALA A 357 14.02 -6.57 -28.24
N LYS A 358 13.53 -7.70 -28.77
CA LYS A 358 12.27 -7.77 -29.54
C LYS A 358 11.06 -7.23 -28.80
N ASN A 359 10.95 -7.51 -27.51
CA ASN A 359 9.77 -7.16 -26.72
C ASN A 359 9.99 -6.00 -25.75
N LEU A 360 11.22 -5.53 -25.59
CA LEU A 360 11.59 -4.58 -24.54
C LEU A 360 10.84 -3.25 -24.64
N LEU A 361 10.93 -2.54 -25.77
CA LEU A 361 10.25 -1.25 -25.92
C LEU A 361 8.72 -1.37 -25.76
N ARG A 362 8.12 -2.42 -26.33
CA ARG A 362 6.67 -2.67 -26.23
C ARG A 362 6.27 -2.95 -24.77
N LYS A 363 7.02 -3.79 -24.05
CA LYS A 363 6.81 -4.06 -22.62
C LYS A 363 6.92 -2.78 -21.79
N PHE A 364 7.92 -1.95 -22.06
CA PHE A 364 8.10 -0.66 -21.41
C PHE A 364 6.91 0.28 -21.65
N LEU A 365 6.48 0.47 -22.90
CA LEU A 365 5.34 1.33 -23.23
C LEU A 365 4.02 0.84 -22.64
N TYR A 366 3.79 -0.48 -22.58
CA TYR A 366 2.62 -1.05 -21.90
C TYR A 366 2.61 -0.72 -20.41
N SER A 367 3.74 -0.86 -19.73
CA SER A 367 3.83 -0.56 -18.30
C SER A 367 3.68 0.94 -18.01
N VAL A 368 4.24 1.80 -18.86
CA VAL A 368 4.05 3.27 -18.78
C VAL A 368 2.58 3.63 -19.00
N TYR A 369 1.91 3.02 -19.99
CA TYR A 369 0.49 3.23 -20.23
C TYR A 369 -0.38 2.83 -19.03
N ASN A 370 -0.14 1.64 -18.47
CA ASN A 370 -0.84 1.16 -17.27
C ASN A 370 -0.65 2.10 -16.08
N SER A 371 0.59 2.55 -15.85
CA SER A 371 0.91 3.46 -14.75
C SER A 371 0.28 4.84 -14.95
N TYR A 372 0.26 5.33 -16.19
CA TYR A 372 -0.29 6.64 -16.52
C TYR A 372 -1.83 6.69 -16.43
N TYR A 373 -2.53 5.67 -16.93
CA TYR A 373 -4.00 5.64 -16.92
C TYR A 373 -4.59 4.90 -15.71
N SER A 374 -3.76 4.25 -14.89
CA SER A 374 -4.19 3.43 -13.74
C SER A 374 -5.20 2.35 -14.13
N VAL A 375 -4.99 1.70 -15.29
CA VAL A 375 -5.90 0.71 -15.88
C VAL A 375 -5.34 -0.71 -15.78
N ASN A 376 -6.21 -1.68 -15.50
CA ASN A 376 -5.89 -3.11 -15.35
C ASN A 376 -6.54 -4.00 -16.44
N TYR A 377 -6.87 -3.45 -17.62
CA TYR A 377 -7.38 -4.24 -18.75
C TYR A 377 -6.31 -4.57 -19.79
N THR A 378 -6.58 -5.55 -20.64
CA THR A 378 -5.68 -5.99 -21.72
C THR A 378 -5.48 -4.85 -22.74
N ILE A 379 -4.30 -4.22 -22.72
CA ILE A 379 -3.95 -3.16 -23.68
C ILE A 379 -3.70 -3.79 -25.06
N THR A 380 -4.30 -3.25 -26.11
CA THR A 380 -4.07 -3.69 -27.48
C THR A 380 -2.95 -2.90 -28.17
N SER A 381 -2.41 -3.44 -29.27
CA SER A 381 -1.45 -2.71 -30.10
C SER A 381 -2.01 -1.40 -30.69
N VAL A 382 -3.33 -1.26 -30.80
CA VAL A 382 -4.01 -0.04 -31.24
C VAL A 382 -3.94 1.04 -30.16
N ASP A 383 -4.10 0.64 -28.89
CA ASP A 383 -4.03 1.55 -27.75
C ASP A 383 -2.62 2.11 -27.57
N ILE A 384 -1.58 1.28 -27.77
CA ILE A 384 -0.19 1.74 -27.76
C ILE A 384 0.10 2.70 -28.91
N LYS A 385 -0.42 2.46 -30.12
CA LYS A 385 -0.25 3.41 -31.23
C LYS A 385 -0.89 4.76 -30.92
N LYS A 386 -2.11 4.76 -30.37
CA LYS A 386 -2.79 5.99 -29.93
C LYS A 386 -1.99 6.67 -28.80
N PHE A 387 -1.46 5.90 -27.87
CA PHE A 387 -0.66 6.43 -26.77
C PHE A 387 0.65 7.06 -27.26
N VAL A 388 1.37 6.41 -28.17
CA VAL A 388 2.59 6.95 -28.81
C VAL A 388 2.28 8.29 -29.47
N ASN A 389 1.20 8.38 -30.24
CA ASN A 389 0.79 9.64 -30.87
C ASN A 389 0.52 10.77 -29.85
N LEU A 390 -0.07 10.42 -28.70
CA LEU A 390 -0.37 11.38 -27.65
C LEU A 390 0.87 11.82 -26.85
N ILE A 391 1.78 10.89 -26.49
CA ILE A 391 2.98 11.24 -25.70
C ILE A 391 3.98 12.06 -26.53
N THR A 392 4.04 11.84 -27.84
CA THR A 392 4.94 12.60 -28.72
C THR A 392 4.47 14.02 -29.00
N LYS A 393 3.27 14.39 -28.52
CA LYS A 393 2.75 15.76 -28.55
C LYS A 393 3.03 16.53 -27.25
N VAL A 394 3.62 15.87 -26.25
CA VAL A 394 4.05 16.52 -25.01
C VAL A 394 5.27 17.38 -25.30
N GLU A 395 5.27 18.60 -24.78
CA GLU A 395 6.40 19.53 -24.87
C GLU A 395 7.67 18.88 -24.28
N ASP A 396 8.81 19.11 -24.95
CA ASP A 396 10.13 18.55 -24.61
C ASP A 396 10.25 17.01 -24.65
N PHE A 397 9.25 16.28 -25.15
CA PHE A 397 9.35 14.83 -25.28
C PHE A 397 10.44 14.45 -26.32
N PRO A 398 11.35 13.50 -26.01
CA PRO A 398 12.61 13.35 -26.73
C PRO A 398 12.51 12.57 -28.06
N PHE A 399 11.30 12.19 -28.47
CA PHE A 399 11.04 11.42 -29.69
C PHE A 399 9.88 11.99 -30.50
N SER A 400 9.98 11.90 -31.82
CA SER A 400 8.82 12.07 -32.69
C SER A 400 7.97 10.78 -32.76
N GLU A 401 6.72 10.91 -33.23
CA GLU A 401 5.87 9.75 -33.53
C GLU A 401 6.53 8.81 -34.56
N SER A 402 7.19 9.37 -35.57
CA SER A 402 7.90 8.58 -36.60
C SER A 402 9.07 7.79 -36.01
N GLU A 403 9.87 8.40 -35.12
CA GLU A 403 11.02 7.73 -34.49
C GLU A 403 10.59 6.52 -33.64
N LEU A 404 9.57 6.67 -32.78
CA LEU A 404 9.09 5.58 -31.93
C LEU A 404 8.38 4.48 -32.73
N THR A 405 7.58 4.86 -33.74
CA THR A 405 6.87 3.87 -34.56
C THR A 405 7.82 3.10 -35.47
N GLU A 406 8.84 3.75 -36.03
CA GLU A 406 9.90 3.10 -36.78
C GLU A 406 10.67 2.12 -35.89
N PHE A 407 11.06 2.54 -34.68
CA PHE A 407 11.77 1.65 -33.75
C PHE A 407 10.95 0.43 -33.34
N LEU A 408 9.65 0.60 -33.07
CA LEU A 408 8.74 -0.52 -32.81
C LEU A 408 8.66 -1.48 -34.01
N SER A 409 8.66 -0.94 -35.24
CA SER A 409 8.67 -1.76 -36.45
C SER A 409 9.98 -2.52 -36.65
N VAL A 410 11.13 -1.92 -36.29
CA VAL A 410 12.44 -2.58 -36.29
C VAL A 410 12.46 -3.73 -35.29
N CYS A 411 11.89 -3.53 -34.09
CA CYS A 411 11.77 -4.57 -33.07
C CYS A 411 10.89 -5.74 -33.53
N ASP A 412 9.77 -5.46 -34.20
CA ASP A 412 8.86 -6.51 -34.73
C ASP A 412 9.54 -7.35 -35.84
N ARG A 413 10.51 -6.76 -36.57
CA ARG A 413 11.32 -7.41 -37.62
C ARG A 413 12.54 -8.19 -37.10
N ILE A 414 12.73 -8.29 -35.78
CA ILE A 414 13.79 -9.12 -35.21
C ILE A 414 13.43 -10.61 -35.34
N PHE A 415 14.26 -11.32 -36.09
CA PHE A 415 14.18 -12.77 -36.28
C PHE A 415 15.41 -13.43 -35.64
N PRO A 416 15.29 -13.96 -34.40
CA PRO A 416 16.42 -14.56 -33.67
C PRO A 416 16.93 -15.88 -34.29
N GLU A 417 16.34 -16.33 -35.40
CA GLU A 417 16.64 -17.59 -36.10
C GLU A 417 17.41 -17.37 -37.43
N LYS A 418 17.75 -16.12 -37.78
CA LYS A 418 18.47 -15.79 -39.02
C LYS A 418 19.99 -15.72 -38.82
N ASP A 419 20.72 -15.94 -39.91
CA ASP A 419 22.17 -15.72 -39.96
C ASP A 419 22.55 -14.28 -39.61
N ASN A 420 23.77 -14.08 -39.12
CA ASN A 420 24.35 -12.79 -38.73
C ASN A 420 23.80 -12.19 -37.40
N LEU A 421 23.57 -13.06 -36.41
CA LEU A 421 23.07 -12.70 -35.06
C LEU A 421 23.96 -11.66 -34.35
N GLU A 422 25.27 -11.72 -34.56
CA GLU A 422 26.22 -10.78 -33.94
C GLU A 422 26.04 -9.36 -34.45
N GLN A 423 26.01 -9.16 -35.77
CA GLN A 423 25.84 -7.83 -36.35
C GLN A 423 24.46 -7.26 -35.98
N GLN A 424 23.40 -8.06 -36.09
CA GLN A 424 22.05 -7.64 -35.68
C GLN A 424 21.99 -7.27 -34.19
N SER A 425 22.68 -8.02 -33.32
CA SER A 425 22.75 -7.73 -31.88
C SER A 425 23.50 -6.42 -31.57
N LYS A 426 24.55 -6.12 -32.32
CA LYS A 426 25.32 -4.87 -32.17
C LYS A 426 24.52 -3.66 -32.68
N GLU A 427 23.85 -3.81 -33.82
CA GLU A 427 22.98 -2.77 -34.38
C GLU A 427 21.79 -2.46 -33.46
N ILE A 428 21.09 -3.48 -32.98
CA ILE A 428 19.95 -3.27 -32.07
C ILE A 428 20.39 -2.66 -30.74
N PHE A 429 21.57 -3.03 -30.23
CA PHE A 429 22.13 -2.42 -29.02
C PHE A 429 22.47 -0.96 -29.21
N LYS A 430 23.04 -0.58 -30.36
CA LYS A 430 23.28 0.83 -30.69
C LYS A 430 21.97 1.61 -30.73
N SER A 431 20.94 1.06 -31.36
CA SER A 431 19.61 1.65 -31.42
C SER A 431 19.00 1.81 -30.01
N TYR A 432 19.05 0.78 -29.17
CA TYR A 432 18.60 0.88 -27.77
C TYR A 432 19.44 1.83 -26.92
N SER A 433 20.74 1.98 -27.20
CA SER A 433 21.61 2.92 -26.48
C SER A 433 21.19 4.37 -26.74
N THR A 434 20.88 4.70 -28.00
CA THR A 434 20.35 6.02 -28.36
C THR A 434 18.99 6.27 -27.70
N LEU A 435 18.10 5.29 -27.75
CA LEU A 435 16.78 5.37 -27.13
C LEU A 435 16.88 5.53 -25.61
N PHE A 436 17.75 4.76 -24.97
CA PHE A 436 18.00 4.81 -23.52
C PHE A 436 18.51 6.19 -23.10
N SER A 437 19.51 6.74 -23.79
CA SER A 437 20.07 8.07 -23.49
C SER A 437 19.03 9.18 -23.63
N LYS A 438 18.21 9.14 -24.67
CA LYS A 438 17.13 10.11 -24.90
C LYS A 438 16.07 10.06 -23.77
N PHE A 439 15.61 8.86 -23.39
CA PHE A 439 14.68 8.72 -22.26
C PHE A 439 15.31 9.15 -20.93
N LYS A 440 16.59 8.82 -20.70
CA LYS A 440 17.33 9.20 -19.51
C LYS A 440 17.42 10.73 -19.37
N LEU A 441 17.80 11.44 -20.43
CA LEU A 441 17.88 12.90 -20.44
C LEU A 441 16.52 13.55 -20.16
N TYR A 442 15.44 13.01 -20.73
CA TYR A 442 14.10 13.53 -20.47
C TYR A 442 13.62 13.32 -19.03
N ILE A 443 13.94 12.16 -18.44
CA ILE A 443 13.58 11.82 -17.07
C ILE A 443 14.41 12.62 -16.06
N GLU A 444 15.72 12.66 -16.24
CA GLU A 444 16.65 13.27 -15.28
C GLU A 444 16.75 14.80 -15.46
N GLY A 445 16.31 15.34 -16.61
CA GLY A 445 16.51 16.74 -17.00
C GLY A 445 17.96 17.03 -17.42
N GLU A 446 18.20 18.17 -18.08
CA GLU A 446 19.57 18.63 -18.30
C GLU A 446 20.26 18.87 -16.94
N GLN A 447 21.13 17.95 -16.52
CA GLN A 447 22.29 18.32 -15.72
C GLN A 447 23.27 19.08 -16.63
N GLY A 448 22.91 20.31 -16.98
CA GLY A 448 23.82 21.32 -17.49
C GLY A 448 24.31 22.18 -16.34
N GLY A 449 25.53 21.94 -15.87
CA GLY A 449 26.23 22.83 -14.93
C GLY A 449 27.11 22.09 -13.94
N ILE A 450 28.34 21.78 -14.35
CA ILE A 450 29.50 21.92 -13.46
C ILE A 450 29.86 23.40 -13.45
#